data_AF-A0A1D6ER07-F1
#
_entry.id   AF-A0A1D6ER07-F1
#
_cell.length_a   1.000
_cell.length_b   1.000
_cell.length_c   1.000
_cell.angle_alpha   90.00
_cell.angle_beta   90.00
_cell.angle_gamma   90.00
#
_symmetry.space_group_name_H-M   'P 1'
#
loop_
_entity.id
_entity.type
_entity.pdbx_description
1 polymer ?
#
loop_
_entity_poly.entity_id
_entity_poly.type
_entity_poly.pdbx_seq_one_letter_code
_entity_poly.pdbx_strand_id
1 'polypeptide(L)'
;MSNTNFYSTDYQGLTRSFCHGKIYCSSITASLVHHKIGIPWDRLHVLTLNEKLNIAGVNLICFDANHCPGSIIILFEPPNGKAVLHTGDFRFSSKMANNPVLQSSCVHTLILDTTYCNPRYDFPSQEIVIQFVIEAIQAEAFNPKTLFLIGSYTIGKERLFMEVARLLQKKVYVGAAKLQILKHLELPQEIMHWFTANEAESHIHVVPMWTLASFKRMKYLSNQYAGRYDLIVAFCPTGWAFGKGRKKTPGKRWQQGSIIRYHPRILLLGLVWKLKSAT
;
A
#
# COMPACT_ATOMS: atom_id res chain seq x y z
N MET A 1 14.64 18.74 -0.83
CA MET A 1 13.85 17.80 -1.67
C MET A 1 12.67 17.34 -0.82
N SER A 2 11.44 17.48 -1.29
CA SER A 2 10.26 16.91 -0.63
C SER A 2 10.06 15.50 -1.18
N ASN A 3 9.99 14.50 -0.31
CA ASN A 3 9.68 13.14 -0.75
C ASN A 3 8.31 12.74 -0.21
N THR A 4 7.41 12.43 -1.14
CA THR A 4 6.01 12.19 -0.80
C THR A 4 5.85 10.83 -0.10
N ASN A 5 6.50 9.76 -0.56
CA ASN A 5 6.20 8.39 -0.12
C ASN A 5 7.46 7.49 -0.10
N PHE A 6 7.38 6.28 0.48
CA PHE A 6 8.42 5.24 0.39
C PHE A 6 8.15 4.17 -0.66
N TYR A 7 8.18 4.62 -1.90
CA TYR A 7 8.26 3.75 -3.07
C TYR A 7 9.62 3.88 -3.74
N SER A 8 10.14 2.79 -4.32
CA SER A 8 11.53 2.78 -4.84
C SER A 8 11.73 3.68 -6.06
N THR A 9 10.67 4.12 -6.72
CA THR A 9 10.71 5.13 -7.80
C THR A 9 10.95 6.53 -7.25
N ASP A 10 10.52 6.78 -6.01
CA ASP A 10 10.47 8.12 -5.44
C ASP A 10 11.77 8.46 -4.70
N TYR A 11 12.57 7.44 -4.33
CA TYR A 11 13.89 7.59 -3.71
C TYR A 11 15.06 7.30 -4.64
N GLN A 12 14.84 7.25 -5.97
CA GLN A 12 15.96 7.06 -6.89
C GLN A 12 17.00 8.17 -6.72
N GLY A 13 18.24 7.77 -6.42
CA GLY A 13 19.33 8.70 -6.11
C GLY A 13 19.51 9.05 -4.63
N LEU A 14 18.57 8.66 -3.75
CA LEU A 14 18.76 8.82 -2.31
C LEU A 14 19.67 7.70 -1.77
N THR A 15 20.84 8.08 -1.29
CA THR A 15 21.85 7.19 -0.71
C THR A 15 22.25 7.71 0.66
N ARG A 16 22.89 6.87 1.49
CA ARG A 16 23.43 7.26 2.81
C ARG A 16 24.28 8.55 2.77
N SER A 17 24.92 8.85 1.65
CA SER A 17 25.77 10.04 1.48
C SER A 17 25.03 11.32 1.10
N PHE A 18 23.71 11.29 0.87
CA PHE A 18 22.91 12.45 0.41
C PHE A 18 23.16 13.72 1.24
N CYS A 19 23.83 14.73 0.68
CA CYS A 19 24.26 15.94 1.38
C CYS A 19 23.70 17.24 0.79
N HIS A 20 22.61 17.18 0.03
CA HIS A 20 22.03 18.34 -0.67
C HIS A 20 20.91 19.04 0.15
N GLY A 21 21.04 19.04 1.47
CA GLY A 21 20.10 19.66 2.40
C GLY A 21 19.24 18.67 3.19
N LYS A 22 18.12 19.16 3.76
CA LYS A 22 17.17 18.36 4.53
C LYS A 22 16.13 17.68 3.65
N ILE A 23 15.68 16.51 4.08
CA ILE A 23 14.59 15.74 3.50
C ILE A 23 13.35 15.95 4.35
N TYR A 24 12.30 16.50 3.74
CA TYR A 24 11.02 16.72 4.40
C TYR A 24 10.05 15.62 3.99
N CYS A 25 9.53 14.88 4.96
CA CYS A 25 8.64 13.74 4.74
C CYS A 25 7.83 13.42 6.02
N SER A 26 6.90 12.48 5.94
CA SER A 26 6.16 11.99 7.11
C SER A 26 7.07 11.22 8.08
N SER A 27 6.60 11.01 9.31
CA SER A 27 7.31 10.26 10.36
C SER A 27 7.63 8.82 9.93
N ILE A 28 6.64 8.10 9.40
CA ILE A 28 6.79 6.74 8.85
C ILE A 28 7.88 6.73 7.78
N THR A 29 7.80 7.66 6.84
CA THR A 29 8.76 7.75 5.74
C THR A 29 10.17 8.07 6.25
N ALA A 30 10.33 9.01 7.19
CA ALA A 30 11.62 9.32 7.81
C ALA A 30 12.21 8.09 8.51
N SER A 31 11.40 7.36 9.27
CA SER A 31 11.83 6.15 9.97
C SER A 31 12.29 5.05 9.01
N LEU A 32 11.60 4.87 7.89
CA LEU A 32 11.95 3.87 6.87
C LEU A 32 13.20 4.26 6.09
N VAL A 33 13.33 5.53 5.71
CA VAL A 33 14.53 6.08 5.06
C VAL A 33 15.75 5.91 5.95
N HIS A 34 15.62 6.23 7.24
CA HIS A 34 16.68 6.00 8.22
C HIS A 34 17.05 4.51 8.31
N HIS A 35 16.07 3.63 8.51
CA HIS A 35 16.30 2.20 8.72
C HIS A 35 16.83 1.47 7.46
N LYS A 36 16.29 1.76 6.28
CA LYS A 36 16.62 1.03 5.03
C LYS A 36 17.76 1.63 4.23
N ILE A 37 17.88 2.96 4.21
CA ILE A 37 18.86 3.68 3.39
C ILE A 37 20.03 4.17 4.25
N GLY A 38 19.81 4.38 5.56
CA GLY A 38 20.85 4.80 6.50
C GLY A 38 21.06 6.32 6.53
N ILE A 39 20.09 7.11 6.06
CA ILE A 39 20.15 8.57 6.18
C ILE A 39 20.09 8.95 7.67
N PRO A 40 21.00 9.80 8.18
CA PRO A 40 20.99 10.21 9.57
C PRO A 40 19.81 11.15 9.89
N TRP A 41 19.35 11.14 11.15
CA TRP A 41 18.17 11.89 11.59
C TRP A 41 18.32 13.41 11.48
N ASP A 42 19.53 13.94 11.57
CA ASP A 42 19.83 15.38 11.39
C ASP A 42 19.52 15.89 9.97
N ARG A 43 19.50 14.98 8.98
CA ARG A 43 19.11 15.26 7.59
C ARG A 43 17.63 15.04 7.31
N LEU A 44 16.87 14.51 8.27
CA LEU A 44 15.44 14.25 8.15
C LEU A 44 14.64 15.31 8.92
N HIS A 45 13.56 15.81 8.31
CA HIS A 45 12.62 16.69 8.97
C HIS A 45 11.21 16.14 8.80
N VAL A 46 10.60 15.76 9.92
CA VAL A 46 9.26 15.19 9.95
C VAL A 46 8.23 16.29 9.79
N LEU A 47 7.31 16.12 8.83
CA LEU A 47 6.14 16.96 8.63
C LEU A 47 4.94 16.34 9.36
N THR A 48 4.35 17.09 10.30
CA THR A 48 3.10 16.68 10.95
C THR A 48 1.91 16.92 10.03
N LEU A 49 1.02 15.92 9.92
CA LEU A 49 -0.17 16.02 9.07
C LEU A 49 -1.10 17.14 9.54
N ASN A 50 -1.61 17.92 8.58
CA ASN A 50 -2.52 19.04 8.78
C ASN A 50 -1.94 20.23 9.58
N GLU A 51 -0.63 20.25 9.84
CA GLU A 51 0.03 21.39 10.48
C GLU A 51 0.76 22.26 9.45
N LYS A 52 0.76 23.57 9.70
CA LYS A 52 1.45 24.55 8.86
C LYS A 52 2.89 24.71 9.31
N LEU A 53 3.83 24.50 8.39
CA LEU A 53 5.26 24.72 8.58
C LEU A 53 5.77 25.78 7.60
N ASN A 54 6.43 26.83 8.10
CA ASN A 54 7.07 27.83 7.24
C ASN A 54 8.52 27.46 6.97
N ILE A 55 8.90 27.37 5.70
CA ILE A 55 10.28 27.13 5.26
C ILE A 55 10.65 28.24 4.28
N ALA A 56 11.60 29.08 4.67
CA ALA A 56 12.12 30.17 3.83
C ALA A 56 11.00 31.04 3.21
N GLY A 57 9.95 31.33 3.98
CA GLY A 57 8.82 32.16 3.52
C GLY A 57 7.71 31.41 2.79
N VAL A 58 7.85 30.11 2.52
CA VAL A 58 6.80 29.27 1.93
C VAL A 58 6.11 28.46 3.04
N ASN A 59 4.78 28.53 3.12
CA ASN A 59 4.05 27.64 4.02
C ASN A 59 3.83 26.28 3.38
N LEU A 60 4.07 25.22 4.13
CA LEU A 60 3.80 23.85 3.74
C LEU A 60 2.75 23.26 4.68
N ILE A 61 1.81 22.51 4.12
CA ILE A 61 0.86 21.67 4.86
C ILE A 61 0.83 20.32 4.17
N CYS A 62 0.94 19.22 4.93
CA CYS A 62 0.83 17.88 4.37
C CYS A 62 -0.44 17.15 4.82
N PHE A 63 -0.93 16.26 3.96
CA PHE A 63 -2.15 15.48 4.19
C PHE A 63 -1.87 14.01 3.88
N ASP A 64 -2.63 13.09 4.48
CA ASP A 64 -2.57 11.68 4.13
C ASP A 64 -2.94 11.49 2.65
N ALA A 65 -2.13 10.75 1.89
CA ALA A 65 -2.37 10.49 0.46
C ALA A 65 -3.18 9.21 0.20
N ASN A 66 -3.53 8.44 1.23
CA ASN A 66 -4.30 7.19 1.15
C ASN A 66 -3.72 6.18 0.13
N HIS A 67 -2.40 6.19 -0.07
CA HIS A 67 -1.71 5.34 -1.04
C HIS A 67 -0.99 4.18 -0.35
N CYS A 68 0.01 4.49 0.47
CA CYS A 68 0.75 3.54 1.29
C CYS A 68 1.09 4.17 2.65
N PRO A 69 1.43 3.40 3.68
CA PRO A 69 1.78 3.99 4.97
C PRO A 69 2.90 5.03 4.84
N GLY A 70 2.67 6.22 5.39
CA GLY A 70 3.58 7.37 5.30
C GLY A 70 3.45 8.21 4.02
N SER A 71 2.56 7.85 3.08
CA SER A 71 2.34 8.62 1.86
C SER A 71 1.65 9.96 2.13
N ILE A 72 2.17 11.06 1.59
CA ILE A 72 1.61 12.40 1.82
C ILE A 72 1.39 13.22 0.53
N ILE A 73 0.30 13.97 0.53
CA ILE A 73 0.03 15.10 -0.35
C ILE A 73 0.65 16.34 0.30
N ILE A 74 1.24 17.26 -0.46
CA ILE A 74 1.83 18.49 0.07
C ILE A 74 1.21 19.71 -0.64
N LEU A 75 0.68 20.64 0.16
CA LEU A 75 0.27 21.97 -0.27
C LEU A 75 1.40 22.96 0.04
N PHE A 76 1.83 23.70 -0.98
CA PHE A 76 2.78 24.79 -0.89
C PHE A 76 2.04 26.12 -1.07
N GLU A 77 2.15 27.05 -0.12
CA GLU A 77 1.59 28.40 -0.20
C GLU A 77 2.74 29.42 -0.22
N PRO A 78 3.27 29.75 -1.42
CA PRO A 78 4.28 30.79 -1.57
C PRO A 78 3.70 32.21 -1.33
N PRO A 79 4.54 33.21 -1.00
CA PRO A 79 4.11 34.58 -0.73
C PRO A 79 3.36 35.28 -1.88
N ASN A 80 3.55 34.81 -3.12
CA ASN A 80 2.89 35.37 -4.30
C ASN A 80 1.42 34.91 -4.45
N GLY A 81 0.89 34.13 -3.50
CA GLY A 81 -0.49 33.65 -3.49
C GLY A 81 -0.79 32.51 -4.49
N LYS A 82 0.20 32.04 -5.26
CA LYS A 82 0.03 30.95 -6.23
C LYS A 82 0.26 29.59 -5.57
N ALA A 83 -0.71 29.12 -4.81
CA ALA A 83 -0.61 27.85 -4.11
C ALA A 83 -0.46 26.65 -5.06
N VAL A 84 0.39 25.69 -4.70
CA VAL A 84 0.67 24.47 -5.47
C VAL A 84 0.33 23.25 -4.63
N LEU A 85 -0.54 22.37 -5.13
CA LEU A 85 -0.84 21.09 -4.50
C LEU A 85 -0.14 19.97 -5.26
N HIS A 86 0.74 19.23 -4.59
CA HIS A 86 1.42 18.06 -5.16
C HIS A 86 0.89 16.79 -4.51
N THR A 87 0.22 15.93 -5.28
CA THR A 87 -0.43 14.75 -4.71
C THR A 87 0.55 13.64 -4.33
N GLY A 88 1.73 13.60 -4.98
CA GLY A 88 2.51 12.36 -5.01
C GLY A 88 1.68 11.24 -5.62
N ASP A 89 2.04 9.99 -5.37
CA ASP A 89 1.11 8.88 -5.59
C ASP A 89 0.03 8.92 -4.50
N PHE A 90 -1.24 9.03 -4.93
CA PHE A 90 -2.36 9.13 -4.01
C PHE A 90 -3.57 8.34 -4.50
N ARG A 91 -4.48 8.04 -3.56
CA ARG A 91 -5.79 7.52 -3.90
C ARG A 91 -6.86 8.42 -3.31
N PHE A 92 -7.61 9.07 -4.18
CA PHE A 92 -8.73 9.92 -3.77
C PHE A 92 -9.69 9.20 -2.81
N SER A 93 -10.11 9.93 -1.78
CA SER A 93 -11.24 9.57 -0.92
C SER A 93 -12.08 10.82 -0.67
N SER A 94 -13.39 10.65 -0.46
CA SER A 94 -14.28 11.79 -0.18
C SER A 94 -13.88 12.56 1.09
N LYS A 95 -13.16 11.93 2.03
CA LYS A 95 -12.61 12.60 3.21
C LYS A 95 -11.62 13.71 2.84
N MET A 96 -10.84 13.52 1.76
CA MET A 96 -9.92 14.55 1.27
C MET A 96 -10.66 15.76 0.71
N ALA A 97 -11.73 15.54 -0.05
CA ALA A 97 -12.57 16.62 -0.58
C ALA A 97 -13.29 17.42 0.52
N ASN A 98 -13.48 16.80 1.68
CA ASN A 98 -14.07 17.43 2.87
C ASN A 98 -13.01 17.98 3.84
N ASN A 99 -11.72 17.96 3.49
CA ASN A 99 -10.69 18.54 4.34
C ASN A 99 -10.83 20.07 4.35
N PRO A 100 -11.01 20.71 5.54
CA PRO A 100 -11.27 22.14 5.61
C PRO A 100 -10.17 23.00 4.99
N VAL A 101 -8.90 22.61 5.18
CA VAL A 101 -7.75 23.34 4.63
C VAL A 101 -7.78 23.29 3.11
N LEU A 102 -8.01 22.11 2.52
CA LEU A 102 -8.10 21.97 1.06
C LEU A 102 -9.31 22.72 0.47
N GLN A 103 -10.44 22.77 1.18
CA GLN A 103 -11.62 23.53 0.74
C GLN A 103 -11.41 25.04 0.80
N SER A 104 -10.69 25.54 1.81
CA SER A 104 -10.38 26.97 1.94
C SER A 104 -9.22 27.43 1.07
N SER A 105 -8.45 26.50 0.49
CA SER A 105 -7.26 26.82 -0.30
C SER A 105 -7.62 27.11 -1.76
N CYS A 106 -7.17 28.25 -2.29
CA CYS A 106 -7.21 28.52 -3.72
C CYS A 106 -5.99 27.89 -4.40
N VAL A 107 -6.10 26.63 -4.83
CA VAL A 107 -5.00 25.93 -5.52
C VAL A 107 -4.85 26.47 -6.94
N HIS A 108 -3.75 27.19 -7.19
CA HIS A 108 -3.41 27.72 -8.51
C HIS A 108 -2.83 26.63 -9.43
N THR A 109 -2.01 25.72 -8.89
CA THR A 109 -1.39 24.65 -9.66
C THR A 109 -1.56 23.30 -8.97
N LEU A 110 -2.02 22.30 -9.72
CA LEU A 110 -2.17 20.93 -9.24
C LEU A 110 -1.18 20.02 -9.98
N ILE A 111 -0.25 19.42 -9.24
CA ILE A 111 0.63 18.36 -9.72
C ILE A 111 -0.03 17.04 -9.32
N LEU A 112 -0.64 16.38 -10.31
CA LEU A 112 -1.58 15.28 -10.13
C LEU A 112 -1.00 13.93 -10.53
N ASP A 113 -1.21 12.91 -9.69
CA ASP A 113 -1.08 11.51 -10.08
C ASP A 113 -2.10 11.15 -11.15
N THR A 114 -1.59 10.88 -12.35
CA THR A 114 -2.39 10.53 -13.53
C THR A 114 -2.32 9.05 -13.90
N THR A 115 -1.81 8.19 -13.01
CA THR A 115 -1.59 6.75 -13.24
C THR A 115 -2.81 6.06 -13.88
N TYR A 116 -4.02 6.41 -13.41
CA TYR A 116 -5.28 5.87 -13.93
C TYR A 116 -6.24 6.94 -14.46
N CYS A 117 -5.71 8.04 -15.01
CA CYS A 117 -6.50 9.12 -15.61
C CYS A 117 -7.08 8.73 -17.00
N ASN A 118 -7.81 7.61 -17.06
CA ASN A 118 -8.55 7.15 -18.24
C ASN A 118 -9.84 6.45 -17.81
N PRO A 119 -11.02 6.80 -18.37
CA PRO A 119 -12.30 6.20 -17.98
C PRO A 119 -12.41 4.68 -18.11
N ARG A 120 -11.51 4.05 -18.88
CA ARG A 120 -11.44 2.58 -19.00
C ARG A 120 -11.11 1.88 -17.69
N TYR A 121 -10.52 2.60 -16.74
CA TYR A 121 -10.13 2.07 -15.44
C TYR A 121 -11.30 2.18 -14.45
N ASP A 122 -11.91 1.05 -14.11
CA ASP A 122 -12.99 0.95 -13.11
C ASP A 122 -12.63 -0.14 -12.10
N PHE A 123 -12.39 0.24 -10.86
CA PHE A 123 -11.91 -0.67 -9.81
C PHE A 123 -12.96 -0.84 -8.72
N PRO A 124 -13.07 -2.04 -8.11
CA PRO A 124 -13.82 -2.20 -6.87
C PRO A 124 -13.17 -1.38 -5.73
N SER A 125 -13.95 -1.09 -4.68
CA SER A 125 -13.42 -0.50 -3.45
C SER A 125 -12.48 -1.48 -2.75
N GLN A 126 -11.63 -1.00 -1.82
CA GLN A 126 -10.73 -1.88 -1.08
C GLN A 126 -11.52 -2.89 -0.25
N GLU A 127 -12.64 -2.44 0.32
CA GLU A 127 -13.54 -3.21 1.16
C GLU A 127 -14.09 -4.42 0.41
N ILE A 128 -14.57 -4.24 -0.83
CA ILE A 128 -15.06 -5.34 -1.67
C ILE A 128 -13.96 -6.37 -1.95
N VAL A 129 -12.72 -5.91 -2.19
CA VAL A 129 -11.63 -6.84 -2.52
C VAL A 129 -11.13 -7.58 -1.28
N ILE A 130 -11.06 -6.90 -0.13
CA ILE A 130 -10.73 -7.51 1.16
C ILE A 130 -11.77 -8.59 1.49
N GLN A 131 -13.05 -8.26 1.37
CA GLN A 131 -14.15 -9.19 1.60
C GLN A 131 -14.06 -10.42 0.67
N PHE A 132 -13.76 -10.21 -0.61
CA PHE A 132 -13.53 -11.30 -1.55
C PHE A 132 -12.38 -12.23 -1.13
N VAL A 133 -11.26 -11.68 -0.62
CA VAL A 133 -10.14 -12.50 -0.13
C VAL A 133 -10.55 -13.29 1.10
N ILE A 134 -11.30 -12.69 2.02
CA ILE A 134 -11.80 -13.35 3.24
C ILE A 134 -12.74 -14.51 2.88
N GLU A 135 -13.69 -14.28 1.99
CA GLU A 135 -14.61 -15.31 1.51
C GLU A 135 -13.87 -16.46 0.82
N ALA A 136 -12.86 -16.16 0.00
CA ALA A 136 -12.03 -17.18 -0.63
C ALA A 136 -11.20 -17.98 0.39
N ILE A 137 -10.70 -17.34 1.46
CA ILE A 137 -10.02 -18.05 2.54
C ILE A 137 -10.99 -18.98 3.27
N GLN A 138 -12.17 -18.48 3.63
CA GLN A 138 -13.19 -19.27 4.34
C GLN A 138 -13.70 -20.44 3.49
N ALA A 139 -13.90 -20.23 2.19
CA ALA A 139 -14.37 -21.26 1.27
C ALA A 139 -13.39 -22.43 1.12
N GLU A 140 -12.09 -22.21 1.33
CA GLU A 140 -11.04 -23.25 1.23
C GLU A 140 -10.55 -23.71 2.62
N ALA A 141 -11.13 -23.16 3.71
CA ALA A 141 -10.75 -23.47 5.08
C ALA A 141 -11.26 -24.84 5.57
N PHE A 142 -12.15 -25.50 4.82
CA PHE A 142 -12.58 -26.88 5.12
C PHE A 142 -11.43 -27.89 5.02
N ASN A 143 -10.40 -27.59 4.22
CA ASN A 143 -9.17 -28.36 4.19
C ASN A 143 -8.16 -27.76 5.19
N PRO A 144 -7.88 -28.44 6.32
CA PRO A 144 -6.92 -27.95 7.31
C PRO A 144 -5.47 -27.94 6.81
N LYS A 145 -5.19 -28.61 5.69
CA LYS A 145 -3.88 -28.64 5.03
C LYS A 145 -3.75 -27.61 3.90
N THR A 146 -4.59 -26.57 3.91
CA THR A 146 -4.47 -25.42 3.00
C THR A 146 -3.50 -24.36 3.53
N LEU A 147 -2.53 -23.98 2.69
CA LEU A 147 -1.68 -22.80 2.90
C LEU A 147 -2.17 -21.62 2.07
N PHE A 148 -2.51 -20.53 2.75
CA PHE A 148 -2.89 -19.27 2.11
C PHE A 148 -1.68 -18.36 1.96
N LEU A 149 -1.43 -17.87 0.75
CA LEU A 149 -0.34 -16.93 0.45
C LEU A 149 -0.89 -15.58 0.03
N ILE A 150 -0.47 -14.49 0.66
CA ILE A 150 -0.84 -13.12 0.29
C ILE A 150 0.40 -12.38 -0.21
N GLY A 151 0.39 -11.99 -1.48
CA GLY A 151 1.51 -11.25 -2.07
C GLY A 151 1.58 -9.79 -1.60
N SER A 152 2.74 -9.37 -1.10
CA SER A 152 3.03 -7.97 -0.74
C SER A 152 4.39 -7.52 -1.31
N TYR A 153 4.57 -6.20 -1.42
CA TYR A 153 5.87 -5.58 -1.69
C TYR A 153 6.60 -5.29 -0.37
N THR A 154 7.73 -4.57 -0.43
CA THR A 154 8.40 -4.08 0.78
C THR A 154 7.47 -3.20 1.61
N ILE A 155 6.76 -2.25 0.97
CA ILE A 155 5.71 -1.41 1.55
C ILE A 155 4.55 -1.35 0.56
N GLY A 156 3.33 -1.34 1.08
CA GLY A 156 2.09 -1.37 0.32
C GLY A 156 1.38 -2.72 0.46
N LYS A 157 0.05 -2.65 0.40
CA LYS A 157 -0.90 -3.78 0.56
C LYS A 157 -1.04 -4.30 1.99
N GLU A 158 -0.47 -3.63 2.99
CA GLU A 158 -0.61 -3.99 4.40
C GLU A 158 -2.08 -4.08 4.80
N ARG A 159 -2.90 -3.13 4.34
CA ARG A 159 -4.34 -3.09 4.64
C ARG A 159 -5.04 -4.42 4.30
N LEU A 160 -4.65 -5.10 3.23
CA LEU A 160 -5.26 -6.39 2.88
C LEU A 160 -5.03 -7.44 3.96
N PHE A 161 -3.77 -7.69 4.32
CA PHE A 161 -3.47 -8.76 5.27
C PHE A 161 -3.73 -8.36 6.73
N MET A 162 -3.72 -7.06 7.05
CA MET A 162 -4.19 -6.55 8.34
C MET A 162 -5.68 -6.83 8.54
N GLU A 163 -6.52 -6.50 7.54
CA GLU A 163 -7.95 -6.75 7.63
C GLU A 163 -8.28 -8.24 7.60
N VAL A 164 -7.55 -9.04 6.81
CA VAL A 164 -7.67 -10.52 6.87
C VAL A 164 -7.38 -11.03 8.27
N ALA A 165 -6.30 -10.58 8.91
CA ALA A 165 -5.95 -10.98 10.26
C ALA A 165 -7.02 -10.58 11.29
N ARG A 166 -7.47 -9.31 11.23
CA ARG A 166 -8.46 -8.73 12.14
C ARG A 166 -9.83 -9.40 12.03
N LEU A 167 -10.33 -9.58 10.80
CA LEU A 167 -11.68 -10.10 10.54
C LEU A 167 -11.77 -11.62 10.73
N LEU A 168 -10.68 -12.36 10.44
CA LEU A 168 -10.63 -13.79 10.71
C LEU A 168 -10.17 -14.11 12.14
N GLN A 169 -9.68 -13.12 12.89
CA GLN A 169 -9.04 -13.28 14.20
C GLN A 169 -7.96 -14.39 14.19
N LYS A 170 -7.13 -14.39 13.15
CA LYS A 170 -6.07 -15.39 12.95
C LYS A 170 -4.72 -14.70 12.84
N LYS A 171 -3.69 -15.32 13.40
CA LYS A 171 -2.31 -14.89 13.17
C LYS A 171 -1.96 -14.98 11.69
N VAL A 172 -1.15 -14.05 11.22
CA VAL A 172 -0.59 -14.01 9.86
C VAL A 172 0.93 -14.07 9.97
N TYR A 173 1.52 -15.07 9.32
CA TYR A 173 2.97 -15.16 9.22
C TYR A 173 3.51 -14.10 8.27
N VAL A 174 4.51 -13.36 8.74
CA VAL A 174 5.29 -12.40 7.97
C VAL A 174 6.77 -12.71 8.18
N GLY A 175 7.56 -12.78 7.12
CA GLY A 175 9.00 -12.99 7.25
C GLY A 175 9.66 -11.89 8.10
N ALA A 176 10.73 -12.21 8.82
CA ALA A 176 11.38 -11.31 9.79
C ALA A 176 11.70 -9.92 9.21
N ALA A 177 12.18 -9.85 7.95
CA ALA A 177 12.46 -8.58 7.29
C ALA A 177 11.21 -7.72 7.07
N LYS A 178 10.06 -8.33 6.73
CA LYS A 178 8.77 -7.61 6.59
C LYS A 178 8.25 -7.20 7.95
N LEU A 179 8.39 -8.05 8.97
CA LEU A 179 7.98 -7.72 10.34
C LEU A 179 8.74 -6.50 10.88
N GLN A 180 10.04 -6.35 10.61
CA GLN A 180 10.78 -5.14 10.98
C GLN A 180 10.23 -3.90 10.28
N ILE A 181 9.85 -4.01 9.00
CA ILE A 181 9.22 -2.90 8.28
C ILE A 181 7.88 -2.51 8.91
N LEU A 182 7.03 -3.48 9.26
CA LEU A 182 5.73 -3.22 9.90
C LEU A 182 5.85 -2.41 11.19
N LYS A 183 6.92 -2.61 11.97
CA LYS A 183 7.19 -1.85 13.21
C LYS A 183 7.45 -0.35 12.96
N HIS A 184 7.83 0.03 11.75
CA HIS A 184 8.08 1.42 11.37
C HIS A 184 6.84 2.10 10.76
N LEU A 185 5.71 1.40 10.61
CA LEU A 185 4.50 1.93 9.95
C LEU A 185 3.48 2.52 10.94
N GLU A 186 3.87 2.71 12.20
CA GLU A 186 3.01 3.29 13.26
C GLU A 186 1.65 2.58 13.38
N LEU A 187 1.63 1.26 13.17
CA LEU A 187 0.41 0.47 13.27
C LEU A 187 -0.08 0.35 14.72
N PRO A 188 -1.39 0.37 14.96
CA PRO A 188 -1.96 0.08 16.27
C PRO A 188 -1.45 -1.25 16.86
N GLN A 189 -1.18 -1.28 18.16
CA GLN A 189 -0.70 -2.48 18.87
C GLN A 189 -1.68 -3.67 18.73
N GLU A 190 -2.99 -3.38 18.72
CA GLU A 190 -4.06 -4.34 18.47
C GLU A 190 -3.98 -5.03 17.09
N ILE A 191 -3.29 -4.42 16.12
CA ILE A 191 -3.06 -5.04 14.81
C ILE A 191 -1.74 -5.81 14.83
N MET A 192 -0.70 -5.25 15.46
CA MET A 192 0.63 -5.85 15.49
C MET A 192 0.67 -7.24 16.14
N HIS A 193 -0.18 -7.50 17.13
CA HIS A 193 -0.21 -8.81 17.80
C HIS A 193 -0.69 -9.97 16.91
N TRP A 194 -1.34 -9.67 15.78
CA TRP A 194 -1.74 -10.69 14.82
C TRP A 194 -0.58 -11.15 13.93
N PHE A 195 0.54 -10.44 13.92
CA PHE A 195 1.70 -10.83 13.11
C PHE A 195 2.66 -11.73 13.88
N THR A 196 3.17 -12.74 13.20
CA THR A 196 4.18 -13.65 13.76
C THR A 196 5.30 -13.92 12.77
N ALA A 197 6.52 -14.05 13.28
CA ALA A 197 7.67 -14.54 12.52
C ALA A 197 7.83 -16.07 12.63
N ASN A 198 6.92 -16.74 13.36
CA ASN A 198 6.89 -18.20 13.46
C ASN A 198 5.88 -18.77 12.46
N GLU A 199 6.38 -19.38 11.39
CA GLU A 199 5.55 -20.02 10.37
C GLU A 199 4.71 -21.20 10.89
N ALA A 200 5.05 -21.77 12.06
CA ALA A 200 4.28 -22.83 12.70
C ALA A 200 2.91 -22.33 13.21
N GLU A 201 2.82 -21.05 13.57
CA GLU A 201 1.64 -20.44 14.22
C GLU A 201 0.56 -19.98 13.25
N SER A 202 0.79 -20.05 11.94
CA SER A 202 -0.16 -19.57 10.94
C SER A 202 -0.10 -20.36 9.65
N HIS A 203 -1.28 -20.54 9.05
CA HIS A 203 -1.47 -21.05 7.68
C HIS A 203 -1.75 -19.91 6.67
N ILE A 204 -1.65 -18.65 7.09
CA ILE A 204 -1.81 -17.46 6.26
C ILE A 204 -0.49 -16.71 6.23
N HIS A 205 0.20 -16.74 5.09
CA HIS A 205 1.57 -16.26 4.95
C HIS A 205 1.62 -15.07 3.99
N VAL A 206 2.24 -13.97 4.43
CA VAL A 206 2.57 -12.85 3.55
C VAL A 206 3.92 -13.13 2.91
N VAL A 207 3.95 -13.18 1.58
CA VAL A 207 5.15 -13.49 0.80
C VAL A 207 5.47 -12.37 -0.20
N PRO A 208 6.75 -12.23 -0.60
CA PRO A 208 7.09 -11.31 -1.68
C PRO A 208 6.31 -11.61 -2.96
N MET A 209 5.85 -10.57 -3.67
CA MET A 209 5.10 -10.72 -4.93
C MET A 209 5.80 -11.62 -5.97
N TRP A 210 7.13 -11.62 -6.01
CA TRP A 210 7.89 -12.46 -6.93
C TRP A 210 7.71 -13.96 -6.67
N THR A 211 7.44 -14.36 -5.42
CA THR A 211 7.14 -15.74 -5.03
C THR A 211 5.91 -16.25 -5.77
N LEU A 212 4.93 -15.36 -5.97
CA LEU A 212 3.67 -15.66 -6.60
C LEU A 212 3.67 -15.42 -8.12
N ALA A 213 4.81 -15.02 -8.71
CA ALA A 213 4.86 -14.63 -10.11
C ALA A 213 4.47 -15.78 -11.07
N SER A 214 4.82 -17.03 -10.73
CA SER A 214 4.56 -18.22 -11.56
C SER A 214 4.21 -19.46 -10.74
N PHE A 215 3.50 -20.41 -11.36
CA PHE A 215 3.21 -21.72 -10.76
C PHE A 215 4.48 -22.50 -10.39
N LYS A 216 5.57 -22.38 -11.18
CA LYS A 216 6.85 -23.02 -10.86
C LYS A 216 7.40 -22.57 -9.51
N ARG A 217 7.36 -21.27 -9.21
CA ARG A 217 7.83 -20.71 -7.93
C ARG A 217 6.94 -21.11 -6.76
N MET A 218 5.61 -21.09 -6.95
CA MET A 218 4.68 -21.55 -5.92
C MET A 218 4.82 -23.06 -5.67
N LYS A 219 5.08 -23.87 -6.70
CA LYS A 219 5.39 -25.30 -6.55
C LYS A 219 6.69 -25.52 -5.79
N TYR A 220 7.73 -24.73 -6.06
CA TYR A 220 8.97 -24.77 -5.28
C TYR A 220 8.72 -24.47 -3.80
N LEU A 221 7.91 -23.45 -3.49
CA LEU A 221 7.51 -23.15 -2.11
C LEU A 221 6.67 -24.27 -1.49
N SER A 222 5.74 -24.85 -2.26
CA SER A 222 4.93 -26.00 -1.82
C SER A 222 5.77 -27.16 -1.34
N ASN A 223 6.87 -27.45 -2.04
CA ASN A 223 7.76 -28.54 -1.69
C ASN A 223 8.48 -28.31 -0.35
N GLN A 224 8.71 -27.05 0.05
CA GLN A 224 9.31 -26.73 1.36
C GLN A 224 8.36 -27.06 2.52
N TYR A 225 7.05 -27.10 2.25
CA TYR A 225 6.03 -27.45 3.22
C TYR A 225 5.41 -28.83 2.98
N ALA A 226 6.13 -29.70 2.26
CA ALA A 226 5.68 -31.06 1.98
C ALA A 226 5.34 -31.79 3.29
N GLY A 227 4.18 -32.47 3.32
CA GLY A 227 3.67 -33.17 4.50
C GLY A 227 2.84 -32.30 5.45
N ARG A 228 3.04 -30.97 5.45
CA ARG A 228 2.23 -30.02 6.26
C ARG A 228 1.02 -29.49 5.50
N TYR A 229 1.20 -29.15 4.23
CA TYR A 229 0.14 -28.65 3.36
C TYR A 229 0.05 -29.46 2.08
N ASP A 230 -1.17 -29.70 1.60
CA ASP A 230 -1.46 -30.37 0.33
C ASP A 230 -2.16 -29.46 -0.68
N LEU A 231 -2.64 -28.29 -0.26
CA LEU A 231 -3.25 -27.26 -1.10
C LEU A 231 -2.60 -25.90 -0.85
N ILE A 232 -2.33 -25.15 -1.93
CA ILE A 232 -1.93 -23.74 -1.87
C ILE A 232 -3.00 -22.86 -2.49
N VAL A 233 -3.41 -21.83 -1.76
CA VAL A 233 -4.28 -20.77 -2.25
C VAL A 233 -3.53 -19.44 -2.21
N ALA A 234 -3.15 -18.92 -3.37
CA ALA A 234 -2.32 -17.73 -3.50
C ALA A 234 -3.12 -16.53 -4.00
N PHE A 235 -3.15 -15.46 -3.22
CA PHE A 235 -3.67 -14.14 -3.58
C PHE A 235 -2.53 -13.27 -4.10
N CYS A 236 -2.67 -12.82 -5.34
CA CYS A 236 -1.77 -11.90 -6.02
C CYS A 236 -2.46 -10.53 -6.18
N PRO A 237 -2.44 -9.64 -5.17
CA PRO A 237 -3.03 -8.33 -5.33
C PRO A 237 -2.31 -7.58 -6.44
N THR A 238 -3.04 -7.21 -7.49
CA THR A 238 -2.52 -6.41 -8.59
C THR A 238 -3.31 -5.12 -8.71
N GLY A 239 -2.68 -4.09 -9.28
CA GLY A 239 -3.40 -2.93 -9.82
C GLY A 239 -4.24 -3.33 -11.04
N TRP A 240 -4.31 -2.46 -12.06
CA TRP A 240 -5.08 -2.80 -13.26
C TRP A 240 -4.48 -3.98 -14.01
N ALA A 241 -5.34 -4.91 -14.44
CA ALA A 241 -5.01 -5.97 -15.38
C ALA A 241 -6.13 -6.09 -16.42
N PHE A 242 -5.77 -6.14 -17.71
CA PHE A 242 -6.75 -6.27 -18.79
C PHE A 242 -7.61 -7.53 -18.62
N GLY A 243 -8.92 -7.34 -18.61
CA GLY A 243 -9.91 -8.42 -18.71
C GLY A 243 -10.88 -8.07 -19.83
N LYS A 244 -11.03 -8.97 -20.82
CA LYS A 244 -12.15 -8.88 -21.77
C LYS A 244 -13.43 -9.21 -20.98
N GLY A 245 -14.24 -8.20 -20.64
CA GLY A 245 -15.54 -8.42 -20.01
C GLY A 245 -16.15 -7.18 -19.36
N ARG A 246 -17.47 -7.00 -19.52
CA ARG A 246 -18.28 -5.90 -18.96
C ARG A 246 -18.62 -6.04 -17.46
N LYS A 247 -18.24 -7.13 -16.79
CA LYS A 247 -18.60 -7.42 -15.38
C LYS A 247 -17.50 -7.02 -14.39
N LYS A 248 -17.91 -6.36 -13.31
CA LYS A 248 -17.09 -6.00 -12.14
C LYS A 248 -16.72 -7.25 -11.32
N THR A 249 -15.75 -8.04 -11.78
CA THR A 249 -15.27 -9.16 -10.97
C THR A 249 -14.15 -8.70 -10.02
N PRO A 250 -14.20 -9.06 -8.72
CA PRO A 250 -13.19 -8.64 -7.74
C PRO A 250 -11.80 -9.23 -8.04
N GLY A 251 -11.71 -10.27 -8.85
CA GLY A 251 -10.46 -10.82 -9.36
C GLY A 251 -10.67 -11.91 -10.41
N LYS A 252 -9.57 -12.53 -10.83
CA LYS A 252 -9.57 -13.75 -11.66
C LYS A 252 -9.04 -14.93 -10.83
N ARG A 253 -9.49 -16.16 -11.14
CA ARG A 253 -9.08 -17.41 -10.48
C ARG A 253 -8.49 -18.37 -11.51
N TRP A 254 -7.37 -19.00 -11.19
CA TRP A 254 -6.75 -20.08 -11.97
C TRP A 254 -6.37 -21.22 -11.05
N GLN A 255 -6.37 -22.44 -11.57
CA GLN A 255 -6.00 -23.63 -10.82
C GLN A 255 -5.10 -24.52 -11.67
N GLN A 256 -4.02 -25.03 -11.07
CA GLN A 256 -3.13 -26.01 -11.67
C GLN A 256 -2.75 -27.04 -10.60
N GLY A 257 -3.33 -28.24 -10.68
CA GLY A 257 -3.18 -29.26 -9.63
C GLY A 257 -3.68 -28.73 -8.28
N SER A 258 -2.83 -28.85 -7.25
CA SER A 258 -3.08 -28.38 -5.88
C SER A 258 -2.73 -26.90 -5.64
N ILE A 259 -2.61 -26.09 -6.68
CA ILE A 259 -2.33 -24.67 -6.55
C ILE A 259 -3.48 -23.88 -7.17
N ILE A 260 -4.17 -23.10 -6.34
CA ILE A 260 -5.19 -22.13 -6.73
C ILE A 260 -4.58 -20.74 -6.62
N ARG A 261 -4.75 -19.91 -7.66
CA ARG A 261 -4.23 -18.55 -7.72
C ARG A 261 -5.36 -17.58 -8.00
N TYR A 262 -5.52 -16.61 -7.11
CA TYR A 262 -6.43 -15.48 -7.24
C TYR A 262 -5.64 -14.22 -7.59
N HIS A 263 -6.16 -13.40 -8.50
CA HIS A 263 -5.65 -12.03 -8.75
C HIS A 263 -6.71 -11.01 -8.37
N PRO A 264 -6.83 -10.69 -7.06
CA PRO A 264 -7.70 -9.61 -6.61
C PRO A 264 -7.23 -8.27 -7.20
N ARG A 265 -8.18 -7.52 -7.78
CA ARG A 265 -7.93 -6.19 -8.36
C ARG A 265 -7.96 -5.13 -7.26
N ILE A 266 -6.87 -4.98 -6.54
CA ILE A 266 -6.71 -3.94 -5.53
C ILE A 266 -6.11 -2.71 -6.19
N LEU A 267 -6.92 -1.67 -6.36
CA LEU A 267 -6.36 -0.35 -6.58
C LEU A 267 -5.61 0.07 -5.33
N LEU A 268 -4.35 0.44 -5.46
CA LEU A 268 -3.62 1.20 -4.43
C LEU A 268 -3.00 2.47 -5.02
N LEU A 269 -2.79 2.54 -6.33
CA LEU A 269 -2.29 3.69 -7.07
C LEU A 269 -3.45 4.43 -7.75
N GLY A 270 -3.35 5.75 -7.91
CA GLY A 270 -4.09 6.52 -8.90
C GLY A 270 -5.53 6.93 -8.58
N LEU A 271 -5.87 8.09 -9.13
CA LEU A 271 -7.19 8.68 -9.21
C LEU A 271 -8.16 7.79 -10.02
N VAL A 272 -9.37 7.54 -9.49
CA VAL A 272 -10.54 7.13 -10.31
C VAL A 272 -11.58 8.21 -10.12
N TRP A 273 -11.68 9.11 -11.08
CA TRP A 273 -12.75 10.10 -11.12
C TRP A 273 -13.79 9.65 -12.15
N LYS A 274 -15.05 9.57 -11.74
CA LYS A 274 -16.17 9.71 -12.68
C LYS A 274 -16.50 11.19 -12.71
N LEU A 275 -16.08 11.89 -13.78
CA LEU A 275 -16.74 13.13 -14.21
C LEU A 275 -18.22 12.79 -14.41
N LYS A 276 -19.05 12.95 -13.38
CA LYS A 276 -20.45 13.30 -13.65
C LYS A 276 -20.38 14.76 -14.03
N SER A 277 -20.57 15.03 -15.31
CA SER A 277 -20.85 16.36 -15.83
C SER A 277 -21.89 17.00 -14.91
N ALA A 278 -21.45 18.00 -14.14
CA ALA A 278 -22.36 18.98 -13.57
C ALA A 278 -22.78 19.87 -14.76
N THR A 279 -23.88 19.46 -15.40
CA THR A 279 -24.76 20.38 -16.10
C THR A 279 -25.65 21.05 -15.08
#